data_AF-A0A149S550-F1
#
_entry.id   AF-A0A149S550-F1
#
_cell.length_a   1.000
_cell.length_b   1.000
_cell.length_c   1.000
_cell.angle_alpha   90.00
_cell.angle_beta   90.00
_cell.angle_gamma   90.00
#
_symmetry.space_group_name_H-M   'P 1'
#
loop_
_entity.id
_entity.type
_entity.pdbx_description
1 polymer ?
#
loop_
_entity_poly.entity_id
_entity_poly.type
_entity_poly.pdbx_seq_one_letter_code
_entity_poly.pdbx_strand_id
1 'polypeptide(L)'
;MVDAVFSTLQPWGRMMTETFEMFAQAGAQHGGHGIKIEIRLDDLSGSIKTTLEAFRSETRKAEAVMLSSSGKQWGLANINRLWSECWDPTHPADRKQVGAISPVAEWARSYRNWPPRTPGGRMAPPALPTTGDEQFDAVARDALKLMESLTRAVKLLGPTRDARQEIFGTSSREALPALPESWEATKVASLDSDYLAVSLYEMLNHLALTGDYTATEGRNIIRAWQTMIEEVPEGLGPKELADKLLSLLDLPSWKARHQLYAVWTATRIVKQAPWKPKWNIIRDTLNFDFGGAEILRFEAEEAIFILRSELRRPLVGKSAAKRKTGIQPDFTMLNGNDVATSPAHLVVECKQYASYSKRNFRGALSDYSCSHTTADVLLANYGPMRSSAAHGLGSEARAVEGHGLVHPQGEGLAAFDAALKTSFTRAEKIVAQKIEEKEAEFRRIIEEAASAGSVTVTSAPLAAADPILASVSLVWADGGDLDLHVFLDTKIGACEIKFNNRGLANAHPFACLDHDATSGPGQETVTFHAPLQGPVRIEVHLYSGEWPSTQPSIVLKRAGGWTRKIVRPHSETDRPWVVETLDADWLPIGAFPMDSSEE
;
A
#
# COMPACT_ATOMS: atom_id res chain seq x y z
N MET A 1 25.38 -17.59 19.98
CA MET A 1 24.62 -18.62 19.21
C MET A 1 23.15 -18.26 19.12
N VAL A 2 22.47 -18.02 20.25
CA VAL A 2 21.05 -17.64 20.29
C VAL A 2 20.76 -16.38 19.47
N ASP A 3 21.58 -15.32 19.60
CA ASP A 3 21.41 -14.09 18.81
C ASP A 3 21.50 -14.35 17.31
N ALA A 4 22.45 -15.19 16.88
CA ALA A 4 22.58 -15.56 15.47
C ALA A 4 21.31 -16.29 14.96
N VAL A 5 20.68 -17.13 15.78
CA VAL A 5 19.40 -17.77 15.43
C VAL A 5 18.31 -16.71 15.26
N PHE A 6 18.14 -15.78 16.21
CA PHE A 6 17.15 -14.72 16.07
C PHE A 6 17.42 -13.81 14.86
N SER A 7 18.68 -13.46 14.59
CA SER A 7 19.06 -12.73 13.37
C SER A 7 18.67 -13.48 12.10
N THR A 8 18.80 -14.81 12.05
CA THR A 8 18.34 -15.61 10.88
C THR A 8 16.83 -15.67 10.73
N LEU A 9 16.07 -15.43 11.81
CA LEU A 9 14.61 -15.46 11.83
C LEU A 9 13.96 -14.08 11.64
N GLN A 10 14.73 -12.99 11.76
CA GLN A 10 14.28 -11.62 11.51
C GLN A 10 13.59 -11.44 10.14
N PRO A 11 14.13 -11.99 9.01
CA PRO A 11 13.43 -11.93 7.74
C PRO A 11 12.04 -12.55 7.79
N TRP A 12 11.88 -13.68 8.48
CA TRP A 12 10.57 -14.32 8.63
C TRP A 12 9.58 -13.49 9.43
N GLY A 13 10.01 -12.88 10.55
CA GLY A 13 9.17 -11.95 11.30
C GLY A 13 8.67 -10.79 10.44
N ARG A 14 9.53 -10.20 9.61
CA ARG A 14 9.12 -9.15 8.66
C ARG A 14 8.14 -9.64 7.60
N MET A 15 8.31 -10.86 7.09
CA MET A 15 7.36 -11.45 6.13
C MET A 15 5.96 -11.60 6.76
N MET A 16 5.88 -12.03 8.02
CA MET A 16 4.63 -12.14 8.77
C MET A 16 3.94 -10.78 8.90
N THR A 17 4.70 -9.72 9.20
CA THR A 17 4.17 -8.36 9.32
C THR A 17 3.63 -7.83 7.99
N GLU A 18 4.40 -7.92 6.91
CA GLU A 18 3.93 -7.49 5.58
C GLU A 18 2.72 -8.32 5.10
N THR A 19 2.68 -9.61 5.43
CA THR A 19 1.52 -10.47 5.13
C THR A 19 0.27 -10.06 5.92
N PHE A 20 0.44 -9.74 7.22
CA PHE A 20 -0.64 -9.22 8.05
C PHE A 20 -1.17 -7.88 7.52
N GLU A 21 -0.29 -6.96 7.11
CA GLU A 21 -0.68 -5.66 6.54
C GLU A 21 -1.54 -5.85 5.27
N MET A 22 -1.17 -6.77 4.39
CA MET A 22 -1.96 -7.14 3.22
C MET A 22 -3.33 -7.70 3.61
N PHE A 23 -3.40 -8.60 4.59
CA PHE A 23 -4.68 -9.14 5.08
C PHE A 23 -5.55 -8.08 5.74
N ALA A 24 -4.94 -7.15 6.48
CA ALA A 24 -5.65 -6.04 7.10
C ALA A 24 -6.22 -5.08 6.05
N GLN A 25 -5.49 -4.82 4.95
CA GLN A 25 -6.00 -4.07 3.81
C GLN A 25 -7.22 -4.74 3.17
N ALA A 26 -7.18 -6.07 3.01
CA ALA A 26 -8.34 -6.85 2.55
C ALA A 26 -9.53 -6.75 3.52
N GLY A 27 -9.24 -6.81 4.83
CA GLY A 27 -10.14 -6.59 5.95
C GLY A 27 -10.89 -5.26 5.91
N ALA A 28 -10.15 -4.18 5.74
CA ALA A 28 -10.68 -2.83 5.75
C ALA A 28 -11.69 -2.59 4.62
N GLN A 29 -11.49 -3.20 3.45
CA GLN A 29 -12.41 -3.08 2.31
C GLN A 29 -13.77 -3.78 2.54
N HIS A 30 -13.90 -4.64 3.56
CA HIS A 30 -15.08 -5.47 3.80
C HIS A 30 -15.71 -5.25 5.19
N GLY A 31 -15.51 -4.07 5.81
CA GLY A 31 -16.16 -3.73 7.09
C GLY A 31 -15.43 -4.21 8.36
N GLY A 32 -14.17 -4.62 8.24
CA GLY A 32 -13.17 -4.54 9.33
C GLY A 32 -13.21 -5.62 10.42
N HIS A 33 -14.33 -6.31 10.66
CA HIS A 33 -14.43 -7.26 11.77
C HIS A 33 -14.89 -8.64 11.31
N GLY A 34 -14.00 -9.63 11.42
CA GLY A 34 -14.37 -11.05 11.26
C GLY A 34 -13.78 -11.78 10.06
N ILE A 35 -12.88 -11.16 9.28
CA ILE A 35 -12.23 -11.87 8.18
C ILE A 35 -11.47 -13.08 8.70
N LYS A 36 -11.81 -14.23 8.14
CA LYS A 36 -11.09 -15.50 8.25
C LYS A 36 -10.03 -15.55 7.17
N ILE A 37 -8.87 -16.08 7.53
CA ILE A 37 -7.78 -16.34 6.63
C ILE A 37 -7.68 -17.86 6.52
N GLU A 38 -7.78 -18.37 5.30
CA GLU A 38 -7.54 -19.78 5.01
C GLU A 38 -6.32 -19.89 4.09
N ILE A 39 -5.27 -20.57 4.56
CA ILE A 39 -4.10 -20.93 3.76
C ILE A 39 -4.07 -22.45 3.71
N ARG A 40 -4.39 -23.04 2.57
CA ARG A 40 -4.38 -24.50 2.42
C ARG A 40 -2.94 -24.99 2.30
N LEU A 41 -2.59 -26.06 3.01
CA LEU A 41 -1.27 -26.69 2.91
C LEU A 41 -1.43 -28.00 2.15
N ASP A 42 -0.53 -28.26 1.21
CA ASP A 42 -0.58 -29.52 0.46
C ASP A 42 -0.21 -30.72 1.34
N ASP A 43 -1.03 -31.75 1.18
CA ASP A 43 -0.90 -33.16 1.51
C ASP A 43 -0.74 -33.68 2.95
N LEU A 44 -0.32 -32.95 3.99
CA LEU A 44 -0.18 -33.63 5.31
C LEU A 44 -0.43 -32.82 6.60
N SER A 45 -0.58 -31.49 6.59
CA SER A 45 -0.62 -30.71 7.84
C SER A 45 -1.90 -29.91 8.10
N GLY A 46 -2.94 -30.08 7.27
CA GLY A 46 -4.19 -29.32 7.38
C GLY A 46 -4.05 -27.87 6.91
N SER A 47 -5.18 -27.20 6.66
CA SER A 47 -5.21 -25.77 6.33
C SER A 47 -4.95 -24.92 7.57
N ILE A 48 -4.15 -23.85 7.46
CA ILE A 48 -4.20 -22.78 8.47
C ILE A 48 -5.55 -22.08 8.30
N LYS A 49 -6.40 -22.22 9.30
CA LYS A 49 -7.65 -21.48 9.43
C LYS A 49 -7.53 -20.61 10.67
N THR A 50 -7.44 -19.31 10.45
CA THR A 50 -7.25 -18.35 11.52
C THR A 50 -8.09 -17.10 11.27
N THR A 51 -8.30 -16.28 12.28
CA THR A 51 -8.90 -14.95 12.10
C THR A 51 -7.80 -13.93 11.87
N LEU A 52 -8.14 -12.78 11.28
CA LEU A 52 -7.20 -11.67 11.14
C LEU A 52 -6.55 -11.27 12.49
N GLU A 53 -7.32 -11.26 13.57
CA GLU A 53 -6.82 -10.92 14.91
C GLU A 53 -5.93 -12.02 15.51
N ALA A 54 -6.25 -13.30 15.27
CA ALA A 54 -5.38 -14.39 15.69
C ALA A 54 -4.04 -14.38 14.92
N PHE A 55 -4.07 -14.12 13.60
CA PHE A 55 -2.85 -13.93 12.81
C PHE A 55 -2.04 -12.72 13.31
N ARG A 56 -2.70 -11.59 13.62
CA ARG A 56 -2.06 -10.43 14.26
C ARG A 56 -1.37 -10.79 15.56
N SER A 57 -2.03 -11.59 16.41
CA SER A 57 -1.46 -12.07 17.66
C SER A 57 -0.22 -12.93 17.44
N GLU A 58 -0.25 -13.84 16.45
CA GLU A 58 0.92 -14.64 16.07
C GLU A 58 2.07 -13.78 15.56
N THR A 59 1.81 -12.81 14.68
CA THR A 59 2.81 -11.86 14.17
C THR A 59 3.44 -11.07 15.32
N ARG A 60 2.63 -10.55 16.26
CA ARG A 60 3.13 -9.83 17.45
C ARG A 60 3.99 -10.71 18.34
N LYS A 61 3.58 -11.97 18.57
CA LYS A 61 4.38 -12.94 19.33
C LYS A 61 5.72 -13.19 18.62
N ALA A 62 5.68 -13.39 17.31
CA ALA A 62 6.89 -13.58 16.50
C ALA A 62 7.84 -12.39 16.62
N GLU A 63 7.34 -11.18 16.40
CA GLU A 63 8.12 -9.96 16.58
C GLU A 63 8.66 -9.86 18.01
N ALA A 64 7.83 -10.02 19.05
CA ALA A 64 8.28 -9.92 20.44
C ALA A 64 9.40 -10.91 20.80
N VAL A 65 9.35 -12.13 20.26
CA VAL A 65 10.41 -13.14 20.43
C VAL A 65 11.69 -12.70 19.70
N MET A 66 11.59 -12.28 18.44
CA MET A 66 12.74 -11.76 17.66
C MET A 66 13.38 -10.53 18.29
N LEU A 67 12.60 -9.76 19.05
CA LEU A 67 13.03 -8.54 19.73
C LEU A 67 13.69 -8.84 21.08
N SER A 68 13.37 -9.97 21.70
CA SER A 68 13.95 -10.33 23.00
C SER A 68 15.47 -10.63 22.94
N SER A 69 16.09 -10.64 21.75
CA SER A 69 17.52 -10.92 21.52
C SER A 69 18.43 -9.69 21.58
N SER A 70 17.95 -8.52 22.01
CA SER A 70 18.78 -7.30 22.08
C SER A 70 19.86 -7.35 23.16
N GLY A 71 19.80 -8.35 24.05
CA GLY A 71 20.73 -8.54 25.16
C GLY A 71 20.43 -7.68 26.39
N LYS A 72 19.57 -6.65 26.29
CA LYS A 72 19.25 -5.73 27.40
C LYS A 72 17.74 -5.44 27.48
N GLN A 73 17.27 -5.10 28.66
CA GLN A 73 15.89 -4.66 28.87
C GLN A 73 15.76 -3.16 28.60
N TRP A 74 15.95 -2.76 27.33
CA TRP A 74 16.00 -1.35 26.92
C TRP A 74 14.78 -0.52 27.36
N GLY A 75 13.63 -1.14 27.58
CA GLY A 75 12.46 -0.46 28.13
C GLY A 75 12.62 0.07 29.55
N LEU A 76 13.62 -0.40 30.30
CA LEU A 76 13.99 0.11 31.62
C LEU A 76 15.00 1.27 31.57
N ALA A 77 15.53 1.62 30.39
CA ALA A 77 16.44 2.76 30.22
C ALA A 77 15.79 4.07 30.69
N ASN A 78 16.48 4.84 31.53
CA ASN A 78 15.99 6.12 32.02
C ASN A 78 16.30 7.27 31.04
N ILE A 79 15.63 7.25 29.89
CA ILE A 79 15.84 8.22 28.80
C ILE A 79 15.53 9.65 29.25
N ASN A 80 14.58 9.85 30.18
CA ASN A 80 14.28 11.18 30.72
C ASN A 80 15.42 11.74 31.57
N ARG A 81 16.05 10.89 32.40
CA ARG A 81 17.26 11.28 33.14
C ARG A 81 18.40 11.60 32.19
N LEU A 82 18.64 10.73 31.20
CA LEU A 82 19.66 10.96 30.18
C LEU A 82 19.43 12.29 29.46
N TRP A 83 18.19 12.59 29.07
CA TRP A 83 17.81 13.88 28.52
C TRP A 83 18.17 15.03 29.46
N SER A 84 17.80 14.96 30.74
CA SER A 84 18.12 16.03 31.70
C SER A 84 19.62 16.22 31.96
N GLU A 85 20.43 15.16 31.84
CA GLU A 85 21.88 15.23 32.04
C GLU A 85 22.62 15.71 30.78
N CYS A 86 22.08 15.43 29.59
CA CYS A 86 22.67 15.86 28.31
C CYS A 86 22.13 17.21 27.81
N TRP A 87 20.95 17.61 28.26
CA TRP A 87 20.30 18.84 27.83
C TRP A 87 20.87 20.05 28.57
N ASP A 88 21.53 20.93 27.81
CA ASP A 88 21.89 22.27 28.25
C ASP A 88 21.22 23.28 27.31
N PRO A 89 20.26 24.10 27.80
CA PRO A 89 19.57 25.10 26.97
C PRO A 89 20.51 26.17 26.39
N THR A 90 21.76 26.23 26.84
CA THR A 90 22.81 27.10 26.33
C THR A 90 23.69 26.44 25.27
N HIS A 91 23.56 25.13 25.03
CA HIS A 91 24.41 24.41 24.08
C HIS A 91 24.13 24.86 22.63
N PRO A 92 25.15 25.24 21.85
CA PRO A 92 25.00 25.70 20.46
C PRO A 92 24.38 24.66 19.51
N ALA A 93 24.42 23.38 19.87
CA ALA A 93 23.90 22.26 19.09
C ALA A 93 22.37 22.32 18.92
N ASP A 94 21.66 22.97 19.86
CA ASP A 94 20.21 23.21 19.76
C ASP A 94 19.83 24.37 18.84
N ARG A 95 20.76 25.29 18.55
CA ARG A 95 20.44 26.54 17.83
C ARG A 95 20.92 26.60 16.39
N LYS A 96 21.84 25.72 15.99
CA LYS A 96 22.22 25.58 14.59
C LYS A 96 21.89 24.16 14.17
N GLN A 97 20.77 24.00 13.45
CA GLN A 97 20.61 22.86 12.55
C GLN A 97 21.95 22.72 11.83
N VAL A 98 22.71 21.68 12.15
CA VAL A 98 23.91 21.41 11.39
C VAL A 98 23.40 21.13 9.99
N GLY A 99 23.63 22.06 9.07
CA GLY A 99 23.27 21.92 7.66
C GLY A 99 24.01 20.77 6.96
N ALA A 100 24.75 19.95 7.72
CA ALA A 100 25.33 18.72 7.25
C ALA A 100 24.23 17.70 7.00
N ILE A 101 24.02 17.42 5.72
CA ILE A 101 23.27 16.27 5.24
C ILE A 101 24.01 15.02 5.74
N SER A 102 23.50 14.40 6.79
CA SER A 102 23.96 13.10 7.28
C SER A 102 22.81 12.09 7.25
N PRO A 103 23.10 10.79 7.07
CA PRO A 103 22.04 9.77 7.08
C PRO A 103 21.17 9.82 8.34
N VAL A 104 21.76 10.13 9.51
CA VAL A 104 21.03 10.25 10.77
C VAL A 104 20.10 11.46 10.76
N ALA A 105 20.55 12.62 10.27
CA ALA A 105 19.71 13.82 10.17
C ALA A 105 18.55 13.64 9.17
N GLU A 106 18.79 12.96 8.05
CA GLU A 106 17.74 12.59 7.10
C GLU A 106 16.74 11.60 7.72
N TRP A 107 17.24 10.58 8.41
CA TRP A 107 16.42 9.62 9.14
C TRP A 107 15.56 10.30 10.20
N ALA A 108 16.13 11.18 11.03
CA ALA A 108 15.42 11.88 12.09
C ALA A 108 14.37 12.86 11.52
N ARG A 109 14.69 13.55 10.41
CA ARG A 109 13.72 14.37 9.68
C ARG A 109 12.57 13.52 9.15
N SER A 110 12.87 12.38 8.53
CA SER A 110 11.87 11.42 8.05
C SER A 110 11.02 10.86 9.20
N TYR A 111 11.63 10.59 10.35
CA TYR A 111 10.94 10.12 11.56
C TYR A 111 9.94 11.15 12.10
N ARG A 112 10.32 12.44 12.13
CA ARG A 112 9.48 13.55 12.62
C ARG A 112 8.39 13.96 11.63
N ASN A 113 8.72 13.99 10.35
CA ASN A 113 7.81 14.38 9.27
C ASN A 113 6.98 13.20 8.75
N TRP A 114 7.04 12.05 9.42
CA TRP A 114 6.30 10.87 8.99
C TRP A 114 4.81 11.22 8.92
N PRO A 115 4.15 11.07 7.76
CA PRO A 115 2.76 11.45 7.63
C PRO A 115 1.95 10.64 8.64
N PRO A 116 0.99 11.26 9.36
CA PRO A 116 0.20 10.55 10.35
C PRO A 116 -0.52 9.33 9.78
N ARG A 117 -0.70 9.24 8.45
CA ARG A 117 -1.51 8.23 7.76
C ARG A 117 -0.78 7.24 6.85
N THR A 118 0.56 7.27 6.73
CA THR A 118 1.26 6.32 5.83
C THR A 118 1.58 5.01 6.56
N PRO A 119 0.97 3.87 6.17
CA PRO A 119 1.36 2.55 6.66
C PRO A 119 2.72 2.18 6.08
N GLY A 120 3.60 1.55 6.87
CA GLY A 120 4.90 1.09 6.36
C GLY A 120 6.11 1.79 6.98
N GLY A 121 6.14 1.85 8.31
CA GLY A 121 7.36 1.58 9.08
C GLY A 121 8.42 2.68 9.12
N ARG A 122 8.59 3.26 10.30
CA ARG A 122 9.81 3.99 10.66
C ARG A 122 11.06 3.16 10.33
N MET A 123 11.94 3.74 9.53
CA MET A 123 13.20 3.10 9.15
C MET A 123 14.04 2.82 10.40
N ALA A 124 14.84 1.75 10.36
CA ALA A 124 15.86 1.56 11.38
C ALA A 124 16.80 2.78 11.36
N PRO A 125 17.22 3.28 12.54
CA PRO A 125 18.24 4.32 12.61
C PRO A 125 19.51 3.87 11.85
N PRO A 126 20.13 4.74 11.04
CA PRO A 126 21.44 4.44 10.48
C PRO A 126 22.50 4.45 11.58
N ALA A 127 23.56 3.67 11.41
CA ALA A 127 24.69 3.67 12.34
C ALA A 127 25.36 5.06 12.38
N LEU A 128 25.82 5.46 13.57
CA LEU A 128 26.64 6.67 13.72
C LEU A 128 28.01 6.48 13.06
N PRO A 129 28.66 7.55 12.57
CA PRO A 129 30.02 7.49 12.07
C PRO A 129 31.00 6.94 13.13
N THR A 130 31.90 6.05 12.72
CA THR A 130 33.01 5.61 13.57
C THR A 130 34.01 6.76 13.74
N THR A 131 34.40 7.03 14.98
CA THR A 131 35.26 8.16 15.33
C THR A 131 36.71 7.75 15.60
N GLY A 132 36.95 6.47 15.91
CA GLY A 132 38.24 5.97 16.36
C GLY A 132 38.45 6.12 17.87
N ASP A 133 37.57 6.82 18.58
CA ASP A 133 37.52 6.81 20.05
C ASP A 133 36.67 5.61 20.50
N GLU A 134 37.33 4.63 21.14
CA GLU A 134 36.70 3.37 21.53
C GLU A 134 35.50 3.56 22.47
N GLN A 135 35.57 4.57 23.34
CA GLN A 135 34.53 4.87 24.32
C GLN A 135 33.27 5.42 23.64
N PHE A 136 33.43 6.42 22.77
CA PHE A 136 32.35 6.95 21.95
C PHE A 136 31.77 5.87 21.04
N ASP A 137 32.62 5.14 20.32
CA ASP A 137 32.18 4.11 19.37
C ASP A 137 31.42 2.97 20.07
N ALA A 138 31.75 2.65 21.32
CA ALA A 138 30.97 1.72 22.14
C ALA A 138 29.58 2.27 22.49
N VAL A 139 29.51 3.51 22.98
CA VAL A 139 28.22 4.19 23.25
C VAL A 139 27.37 4.29 22.01
N ALA A 140 27.96 4.65 20.86
CA ALA A 140 27.28 4.75 19.59
C ALA A 140 26.62 3.43 19.17
N ARG A 141 27.31 2.30 19.35
CA ARG A 141 26.76 0.97 19.06
C ARG A 141 25.59 0.62 19.97
N ASP A 142 25.65 0.93 21.26
CA ASP A 142 24.58 0.62 22.20
C ASP A 142 23.39 1.59 22.08
N ALA A 143 23.64 2.86 21.79
CA ALA A 143 22.61 3.83 21.43
C ALA A 143 21.86 3.38 20.17
N LEU A 144 22.56 2.86 19.16
CA LEU A 144 21.92 2.25 17.99
C LEU A 144 20.98 1.11 18.39
N LYS A 145 21.42 0.16 19.23
CA LYS A 145 20.58 -0.95 19.72
C LYS A 145 19.33 -0.45 20.47
N LEU A 146 19.49 0.56 21.34
CA LEU A 146 18.37 1.20 22.02
C LEU A 146 17.38 1.81 21.03
N MET A 147 17.88 2.55 20.04
CA MET A 147 17.03 3.21 19.05
C MET A 147 16.32 2.23 18.12
N GLU A 148 16.98 1.14 17.74
CA GLU A 148 16.32 0.06 17.02
C GLU A 148 15.24 -0.61 17.89
N SER A 149 15.52 -0.87 19.17
CA SER A 149 14.56 -1.41 20.14
C SER A 149 13.32 -0.54 20.28
N LEU A 150 13.52 0.76 20.52
CA LEU A 150 12.44 1.74 20.61
C LEU A 150 11.63 1.81 19.30
N THR A 151 12.31 1.89 18.14
CA THR A 151 11.64 1.98 16.84
C THR A 151 10.77 0.74 16.57
N ARG A 152 11.21 -0.43 17.04
CA ARG A 152 10.43 -1.68 16.95
C ARG A 152 9.24 -1.67 17.92
N ALA A 153 9.44 -1.22 19.16
CA ALA A 153 8.36 -1.06 20.13
C ALA A 153 7.28 -0.08 19.66
N VAL A 154 7.66 1.04 19.06
CA VAL A 154 6.75 2.02 18.43
C VAL A 154 5.88 1.37 17.36
N LYS A 155 6.45 0.53 16.49
CA LYS A 155 5.69 -0.14 15.42
C LYS A 155 4.61 -1.07 15.96
N LEU A 156 4.88 -1.76 17.07
CA LEU A 156 3.93 -2.67 17.71
C LEU A 156 2.70 -1.94 18.29
N LEU A 157 2.86 -0.68 18.68
CA LEU A 157 1.77 0.16 19.20
C LEU A 157 0.78 0.56 18.12
N GLY A 158 1.24 0.82 16.90
CA GLY A 158 0.34 1.14 15.80
C GLY A 158 1.06 1.74 14.59
N PRO A 159 0.47 1.60 13.39
CA PRO A 159 1.07 2.08 12.15
C PRO A 159 1.09 3.62 12.05
N THR A 160 0.13 4.29 12.69
CA THR A 160 -0.07 5.75 12.63
C THR A 160 0.27 6.41 13.96
N ARG A 161 0.64 7.70 13.92
CA ARG A 161 0.86 8.48 15.14
C ARG A 161 -0.44 8.59 15.95
N ASP A 162 -1.56 8.81 15.28
CA ASP A 162 -2.87 8.96 15.91
C ASP A 162 -3.24 7.70 16.71
N ALA A 163 -3.08 6.51 16.12
CA ALA A 163 -3.34 5.24 16.82
C ALA A 163 -2.44 5.05 18.06
N ARG A 164 -1.24 5.62 18.06
CA ARG A 164 -0.35 5.60 19.24
C ARG A 164 -0.71 6.68 20.25
N GLN A 165 -1.24 7.82 19.82
CA GLN A 165 -1.69 8.87 20.73
C GLN A 165 -2.97 8.47 21.47
N GLU A 166 -3.82 7.65 20.85
CA GLU A 166 -4.99 7.05 21.52
C GLU A 166 -4.61 6.23 22.77
N ILE A 167 -3.37 5.75 22.88
CA ILE A 167 -2.86 5.06 24.07
C ILE A 167 -2.90 5.97 25.30
N PHE A 168 -2.66 7.28 25.15
CA PHE A 168 -2.74 8.23 26.26
C PHE A 168 -4.18 8.39 26.77
N GLY A 169 -5.17 8.22 25.89
CA GLY A 169 -6.59 8.27 26.25
C GLY A 169 -7.13 6.96 26.83
N THR A 170 -6.36 5.87 26.76
CA THR A 170 -6.81 4.55 27.21
C THR A 170 -6.68 4.44 28.74
N SER A 171 -7.81 4.43 29.44
CA SER A 171 -7.88 4.33 30.91
C SER A 171 -7.52 2.95 31.45
N SER A 172 -7.53 1.90 30.62
CA SER A 172 -7.19 0.54 31.02
C SER A 172 -5.76 0.16 30.59
N ARG A 173 -4.84 0.08 31.55
CA ARG A 173 -3.48 -0.45 31.32
C ARG A 173 -3.49 -1.91 30.85
N GLU A 174 -4.49 -2.70 31.23
CA GLU A 174 -4.63 -4.10 30.84
C GLU A 174 -4.98 -4.27 29.36
N ALA A 175 -5.52 -3.23 28.71
CA ALA A 175 -5.82 -3.23 27.28
C ALA A 175 -4.60 -2.94 26.40
N LEU A 176 -3.48 -2.50 27.00
CA LEU A 176 -2.29 -2.12 26.23
C LEU A 176 -1.50 -3.35 25.78
N PRO A 177 -0.93 -3.34 24.57
CA PRO A 177 -0.15 -4.45 24.07
C PRO A 177 1.10 -4.65 24.93
N ALA A 178 1.39 -5.91 25.28
CA ALA A 178 2.68 -6.26 25.87
C ALA A 178 3.79 -6.01 24.85
N LEU A 179 4.80 -5.21 25.24
CA LEU A 179 5.95 -4.91 24.40
C LEU A 179 7.18 -5.70 24.88
N PRO A 180 8.11 -6.03 23.98
CA PRO A 180 9.32 -6.77 24.33
C PRO A 180 10.30 -5.90 25.12
N GLU A 181 11.37 -6.51 25.64
CA GLU A 181 12.50 -5.82 26.27
C GLU A 181 12.09 -4.87 27.41
N SER A 182 10.98 -5.20 28.10
CA SER A 182 10.41 -4.44 29.22
C SER A 182 9.90 -3.04 28.86
N TRP A 183 9.55 -2.79 27.59
CA TRP A 183 8.92 -1.54 27.19
C TRP A 183 7.50 -1.42 27.75
N GLU A 184 7.18 -0.25 28.31
CA GLU A 184 5.81 0.12 28.63
C GLU A 184 5.20 0.90 27.47
N ALA A 185 3.97 0.55 27.05
CA ALA A 185 3.30 1.18 25.92
C ALA A 185 3.17 2.72 26.08
N THR A 186 2.83 3.19 27.28
CA THR A 186 2.74 4.63 27.60
C THR A 186 4.09 5.33 27.52
N LYS A 187 5.16 4.67 28.00
CA LYS A 187 6.52 5.20 27.91
C LYS A 187 6.98 5.32 26.47
N VAL A 188 6.75 4.27 25.66
CA VAL A 188 7.08 4.29 24.23
C VAL A 188 6.29 5.38 23.52
N ALA A 189 4.99 5.52 23.77
CA ALA A 189 4.16 6.57 23.18
C ALA A 189 4.65 7.99 23.54
N SER A 190 5.13 8.22 24.78
CA SER A 190 5.70 9.51 25.20
C SER A 190 7.04 9.80 24.53
N LEU A 191 7.94 8.82 24.47
CA LEU A 191 9.21 8.97 23.76
C LEU A 191 8.99 9.21 22.25
N ASP A 192 7.95 8.60 21.69
CA ASP A 192 7.49 8.77 20.32
C ASP A 192 7.02 10.20 20.03
N SER A 193 6.18 10.74 20.92
CA SER A 193 5.51 12.02 20.74
C SER A 193 6.47 13.20 20.85
N ASP A 194 7.41 13.09 21.78
CA ASP A 194 8.32 14.17 22.14
C ASP A 194 9.66 14.08 21.38
N TYR A 195 9.83 13.02 20.59
CA TYR A 195 11.05 12.72 19.84
C TYR A 195 12.33 12.65 20.69
N LEU A 196 12.21 12.49 22.01
CA LEU A 196 13.32 12.59 22.97
C LEU A 196 14.50 11.69 22.60
N ALA A 197 14.21 10.41 22.31
CA ALA A 197 15.25 9.44 21.96
C ALA A 197 15.90 9.76 20.60
N VAL A 198 15.14 10.31 19.65
CA VAL A 198 15.67 10.75 18.35
C VAL A 198 16.60 11.94 18.53
N SER A 199 16.21 12.91 19.34
CA SER A 199 17.03 14.09 19.63
C SER A 199 18.35 13.72 20.34
N LEU A 200 18.31 12.78 21.29
CA LEU A 200 19.53 12.24 21.92
C LEU A 200 20.44 11.51 20.91
N TYR A 201 19.86 10.78 19.96
CA TYR A 201 20.64 10.09 18.92
C TYR A 201 21.27 11.07 17.92
N GLU A 202 20.55 12.13 17.55
CA GLU A 202 21.10 13.23 16.74
C GLU A 202 22.22 13.99 17.48
N MET A 203 22.14 14.13 18.79
CA MET A 203 23.20 14.73 19.60
C MET A 203 24.50 13.91 19.53
N LEU A 204 24.42 12.58 19.62
CA LEU A 204 25.60 11.72 19.42
C LEU A 204 26.14 11.84 17.98
N ASN A 205 25.26 11.88 16.97
CA ASN A 205 25.67 12.10 15.59
C ASN A 205 26.37 13.46 15.41
N HIS A 206 25.90 14.50 16.08
CA HIS A 206 26.53 15.82 16.06
C HIS A 206 27.96 15.74 16.60
N LEU A 207 28.14 15.16 17.80
CA LEU A 207 29.45 14.97 18.40
C LEU A 207 30.41 14.20 17.47
N ALA A 208 29.91 13.15 16.80
CA ALA A 208 30.71 12.37 15.85
C ALA A 208 31.17 13.20 14.65
N LEU A 209 30.29 14.05 14.10
CA LEU A 209 30.58 14.85 12.91
C LEU A 209 31.48 16.06 13.19
N THR A 210 31.40 16.65 14.38
CA THR A 210 32.21 17.82 14.75
C THR A 210 33.54 17.46 15.40
N GLY A 211 33.68 16.24 15.93
CA GLY A 211 34.85 15.86 16.72
C GLY A 211 34.78 16.28 18.19
N ASP A 212 33.66 16.88 18.61
CA ASP A 212 33.47 17.40 19.97
C ASP A 212 33.30 16.30 21.02
N TYR A 213 33.25 15.02 20.62
CA TYR A 213 33.27 13.88 21.54
C TYR A 213 34.53 13.84 22.43
N THR A 214 35.61 14.54 22.04
CA THR A 214 36.83 14.69 22.84
C THR A 214 36.77 15.86 23.83
N ALA A 215 35.89 16.83 23.60
CA ALA A 215 35.72 17.99 24.49
C ALA A 215 35.08 17.57 25.81
N THR A 216 35.31 18.34 26.88
CA THR A 216 34.78 18.04 28.23
C THR A 216 33.26 17.80 28.22
N GLU A 217 32.51 18.64 27.50
CA GLU A 217 31.06 18.52 27.34
C GLU A 217 30.68 17.21 26.62
N GLY A 218 31.33 16.91 25.49
CA GLY A 218 31.15 15.64 24.78
C GLY A 218 31.45 14.42 25.66
N ARG A 219 32.52 14.46 26.47
CA ARG A 219 32.85 13.39 27.43
C ARG A 219 31.80 13.25 28.53
N ASN A 220 31.17 14.34 28.96
CA ASN A 220 30.08 14.29 29.93
C ASN A 220 28.83 13.64 29.33
N ILE A 221 28.48 13.98 28.09
CA ILE A 221 27.37 13.33 27.35
C ILE A 221 27.64 11.83 27.18
N ILE A 222 28.85 11.45 26.76
CA ILE A 222 29.25 10.03 26.61
C ILE A 222 29.14 9.31 27.95
N ARG A 223 29.61 9.91 29.05
CA ARG A 223 29.52 9.31 30.39
C ARG A 223 28.07 9.14 30.85
N ALA A 224 27.19 10.10 30.59
CA ALA A 224 25.77 10.00 30.91
C ALA A 224 25.11 8.83 30.17
N TRP A 225 25.41 8.69 28.87
CA TRP A 225 24.97 7.54 28.08
C TRP A 225 25.48 6.21 28.64
N GLN A 226 26.79 6.10 28.94
CA GLN A 226 27.37 4.88 29.51
C GLN A 226 26.72 4.49 30.82
N THR A 227 26.58 5.47 31.73
CA THR A 227 25.94 5.26 33.04
C THR A 227 24.53 4.71 32.87
N MET A 228 23.74 5.31 31.97
CA MET A 228 22.39 4.83 31.68
C MET A 228 22.41 3.40 31.12
N ILE A 229 23.29 3.08 30.17
CA ILE A 229 23.40 1.76 29.54
C ILE A 229 23.83 0.67 30.54
N GLU A 230 24.74 0.99 31.45
CA GLU A 230 25.20 0.10 32.52
C GLU A 230 24.10 -0.18 33.55
N GLU A 231 23.23 0.79 33.83
CA GLU A 231 22.05 0.63 34.69
C GLU A 231 20.96 -0.24 34.05
N VAL A 232 20.93 -0.39 32.72
CA VAL A 232 19.94 -1.24 32.04
C VAL A 232 20.23 -2.72 32.33
N PRO A 233 19.28 -3.45 32.96
CA PRO A 233 19.45 -4.87 33.24
C PRO A 233 19.69 -5.68 31.97
N GLU A 234 20.47 -6.74 32.11
CA GLU A 234 20.61 -7.76 31.07
C GLU A 234 19.23 -8.34 30.70
N GLY A 235 19.11 -8.73 29.44
CA GLY A 235 17.91 -9.31 28.87
C GLY A 235 17.59 -10.70 29.43
N LEU A 236 16.73 -11.41 28.71
CA LEU A 236 16.36 -12.77 29.09
C LEU A 236 17.57 -13.70 29.09
N GLY A 237 17.59 -14.62 30.05
CA GLY A 237 18.63 -15.64 30.11
C GLY A 237 18.56 -16.60 28.91
N PRO A 238 19.65 -17.33 28.58
CA PRO A 238 19.65 -18.27 27.45
C PRO A 238 18.52 -19.30 27.48
N LYS A 239 18.10 -19.76 28.67
CA LYS A 239 16.99 -20.70 28.83
C LYS A 239 15.65 -20.08 28.44
N GLU A 240 15.36 -18.88 28.94
CA GLU A 240 14.11 -18.17 28.62
C GLU A 240 14.03 -17.82 27.13
N LEU A 241 15.15 -17.43 26.53
CA LEU A 241 15.25 -17.23 25.09
C LEU A 241 15.00 -18.53 24.31
N ALA A 242 15.53 -19.67 24.77
CA ALA A 242 15.27 -20.97 24.17
C ALA A 242 13.78 -21.36 24.28
N ASP A 243 13.16 -21.15 25.43
CA ASP A 243 11.73 -21.42 25.64
C ASP A 243 10.85 -20.55 24.73
N LYS A 244 11.18 -19.26 24.59
CA LYS A 244 10.53 -18.34 23.63
C LYS A 244 10.72 -18.77 22.18
N LEU A 245 11.91 -19.22 21.81
CA LEU A 245 12.18 -19.74 20.48
C LEU A 245 11.36 -21.01 20.22
N LEU A 246 11.29 -21.95 21.17
CA LEU A 246 10.47 -23.15 21.02
C LEU A 246 8.98 -22.79 20.87
N SER A 247 8.49 -21.82 21.63
CA SER A 247 7.12 -21.30 21.47
C SER A 247 6.87 -20.70 20.08
N LEU A 248 7.87 -20.04 19.48
CA LEU A 248 7.77 -19.52 18.12
C LEU A 248 7.72 -20.65 17.09
N LEU A 249 8.59 -21.65 17.24
CA LEU A 249 8.68 -22.79 16.32
C LEU A 249 7.42 -23.67 16.36
N ASP A 250 6.63 -23.58 17.45
CA ASP A 250 5.38 -24.31 17.58
C ASP A 250 4.17 -23.60 16.94
N LEU A 251 4.33 -22.32 16.55
CA LEU A 251 3.25 -21.56 15.92
C LEU A 251 2.75 -22.23 14.62
N PRO A 252 1.43 -22.23 14.35
CA PRO A 252 0.88 -22.74 13.10
C PRO A 252 1.51 -22.07 11.86
N SER A 253 1.67 -20.75 11.90
CA SER A 253 2.35 -19.98 10.86
C SER A 253 3.78 -20.46 10.62
N TRP A 254 4.57 -20.74 11.67
CA TRP A 254 5.93 -21.25 11.49
C TRP A 254 5.96 -22.64 10.83
N LYS A 255 5.04 -23.53 11.21
CA LYS A 255 4.90 -24.85 10.60
C LYS A 255 4.58 -24.75 9.11
N ALA A 256 3.83 -23.72 8.70
CA ALA A 256 3.52 -23.39 7.31
C ALA A 256 4.44 -22.32 6.70
N ARG A 257 5.63 -22.06 7.26
CA ARG A 257 6.54 -21.01 6.77
C ARG A 257 6.82 -21.12 5.27
N HIS A 258 6.77 -22.33 4.71
CA HIS A 258 6.97 -22.55 3.29
C HIS A 258 5.83 -21.96 2.45
N GLN A 259 4.58 -22.22 2.80
CA GLN A 259 3.43 -21.64 2.11
C GLN A 259 3.30 -20.15 2.38
N LEU A 260 3.64 -19.70 3.60
CA LEU A 260 3.67 -18.29 3.93
C LEU A 260 4.69 -17.50 3.11
N TYR A 261 5.80 -18.11 2.67
CA TYR A 261 6.71 -17.44 1.76
C TYR A 261 6.05 -17.12 0.40
N ALA A 262 5.24 -18.03 -0.13
CA ALA A 262 4.47 -17.77 -1.35
C ALA A 262 3.42 -16.68 -1.10
N VAL A 263 2.66 -16.77 -0.01
CA VAL A 263 1.69 -15.72 0.37
C VAL A 263 2.37 -14.36 0.54
N TRP A 264 3.53 -14.32 1.18
CA TRP A 264 4.34 -13.12 1.30
C TRP A 264 4.81 -12.62 -0.08
N THR A 265 5.18 -13.49 -1.01
CA THR A 265 5.50 -13.08 -2.38
C THR A 265 4.31 -12.41 -3.08
N ALA A 266 3.08 -12.86 -2.81
CA ALA A 266 1.87 -12.18 -3.28
C ALA A 266 1.75 -10.75 -2.71
N THR A 267 2.15 -10.52 -1.45
CA THR A 267 2.21 -9.15 -0.88
C THR A 267 3.09 -8.23 -1.72
N ARG A 268 4.20 -8.76 -2.28
CA ARG A 268 5.09 -7.99 -3.14
C ARG A 268 4.44 -7.66 -4.47
N ILE A 269 3.75 -8.63 -5.08
CA ILE A 269 2.97 -8.41 -6.31
C ILE A 269 1.97 -7.27 -6.11
N VAL A 270 1.17 -7.33 -5.03
CA VAL A 270 0.15 -6.32 -4.72
C VAL A 270 0.77 -4.95 -4.47
N LYS A 271 1.89 -4.89 -3.75
CA LYS A 271 2.58 -3.62 -3.44
C LYS A 271 3.10 -2.89 -4.68
N GLN A 272 3.47 -3.61 -5.74
CA GLN A 272 3.95 -3.00 -6.98
C GLN A 272 2.84 -2.65 -7.97
N ALA A 273 1.60 -3.08 -7.71
CA ALA A 273 0.48 -2.80 -8.59
C ALA A 273 0.09 -1.31 -8.54
N PRO A 274 -0.11 -0.64 -9.69
CA PRO A 274 -0.53 0.76 -9.73
C PRO A 274 -2.04 0.93 -9.43
N TRP A 275 -2.80 -0.16 -9.50
CA TRP A 275 -4.25 -0.17 -9.30
C TRP A 275 -4.63 -0.69 -7.91
N LYS A 276 -5.77 -0.22 -7.41
CA LYS A 276 -6.33 -0.69 -6.13
C LYS A 276 -6.78 -2.16 -6.29
N PRO A 277 -6.34 -3.08 -5.42
CA PRO A 277 -6.80 -4.47 -5.48
C PRO A 277 -8.25 -4.56 -4.99
N LYS A 278 -9.05 -5.38 -5.67
CA LYS A 278 -10.34 -5.90 -5.19
C LYS A 278 -10.16 -7.35 -4.78
N TRP A 279 -10.21 -7.60 -3.47
CA TRP A 279 -9.96 -8.93 -2.90
C TRP A 279 -11.15 -9.87 -3.14
N ASN A 280 -10.87 -11.13 -3.49
CA ASN A 280 -11.88 -12.15 -3.58
C ASN A 280 -12.12 -12.79 -2.21
N ILE A 281 -13.07 -12.23 -1.45
CA ILE A 281 -13.44 -12.71 -0.11
C ILE A 281 -14.78 -13.43 -0.20
N ILE A 282 -14.78 -14.73 0.08
CA ILE A 282 -15.96 -15.59 -0.01
C ILE A 282 -16.39 -16.00 1.40
N ARG A 283 -17.61 -15.64 1.82
CA ARG A 283 -18.13 -15.93 3.17
C ARG A 283 -17.16 -15.48 4.27
N ASP A 284 -16.76 -14.20 4.18
CA ASP A 284 -15.79 -13.56 5.08
C ASP A 284 -14.42 -14.23 5.13
N THR A 285 -14.09 -15.08 4.14
CA THR A 285 -12.82 -15.81 4.10
C THR A 285 -11.96 -15.34 2.94
N LEU A 286 -10.80 -14.78 3.27
CA LEU A 286 -9.72 -14.56 2.32
C LEU A 286 -8.95 -15.88 2.15
N ASN A 287 -9.08 -16.47 0.97
CA ASN A 287 -8.63 -17.83 0.72
C ASN A 287 -7.40 -17.87 -0.20
N PHE A 288 -6.30 -18.37 0.34
CA PHE A 288 -5.12 -18.80 -0.41
C PHE A 288 -5.22 -20.31 -0.59
N ASP A 289 -6.18 -20.72 -1.42
CA ASP A 289 -6.30 -22.11 -1.86
C ASP A 289 -5.37 -22.31 -3.04
N PHE A 290 -4.37 -23.16 -2.85
CA PHE A 290 -3.40 -23.54 -3.88
C PHE A 290 -4.01 -24.48 -4.95
N GLY A 291 -5.35 -24.52 -5.06
CA GLY A 291 -6.10 -25.22 -6.10
C GLY A 291 -6.51 -24.37 -7.31
N GLY A 292 -5.79 -23.28 -7.65
CA GLY A 292 -6.19 -22.42 -8.78
C GLY A 292 -7.09 -21.24 -8.40
N ALA A 293 -7.20 -20.88 -7.12
CA ALA A 293 -8.17 -19.89 -6.64
C ALA A 293 -7.84 -18.46 -7.10
N GLU A 294 -8.89 -17.65 -7.29
CA GLU A 294 -8.74 -16.20 -7.44
C GLU A 294 -8.45 -15.56 -6.09
N ILE A 295 -7.36 -14.81 -5.99
CA ILE A 295 -6.96 -14.10 -4.78
C ILE A 295 -7.55 -12.69 -4.81
N LEU A 296 -7.34 -11.99 -5.93
CA LEU A 296 -7.81 -10.63 -6.16
C LEU A 296 -7.86 -10.31 -7.65
N ARG A 297 -8.47 -9.17 -7.97
CA ARG A 297 -8.42 -8.55 -9.29
C ARG A 297 -8.05 -7.07 -9.20
N PHE A 298 -7.44 -6.57 -10.27
CA PHE A 298 -7.22 -5.16 -10.52
C PHE A 298 -8.12 -4.74 -11.68
N GLU A 299 -8.95 -3.73 -11.47
CA GLU A 299 -9.75 -3.11 -12.52
C GLU A 299 -9.05 -1.83 -12.96
N ALA A 300 -8.63 -1.81 -14.22
CA ALA A 300 -7.82 -0.77 -14.82
C ALA A 300 -8.51 -0.28 -16.10
N GLU A 301 -9.53 0.56 -15.93
CA GLU A 301 -10.35 1.11 -17.01
C GLU A 301 -10.85 -0.01 -17.95
N GLU A 302 -10.30 -0.13 -19.16
CA GLU A 302 -10.66 -1.13 -20.18
C GLU A 302 -9.96 -2.50 -20.03
N ALA A 303 -9.21 -2.72 -18.95
CA ALA A 303 -8.57 -4.00 -18.67
C ALA A 303 -8.87 -4.51 -17.25
N ILE A 304 -8.87 -5.83 -17.12
CA ILE A 304 -8.99 -6.52 -15.85
C ILE A 304 -7.81 -7.48 -15.71
N PHE A 305 -7.11 -7.40 -14.59
CA PHE A 305 -6.03 -8.31 -14.26
C PHE A 305 -6.41 -9.17 -13.05
N ILE A 306 -6.41 -10.49 -13.19
CA ILE A 306 -6.84 -11.42 -12.13
C ILE A 306 -5.64 -12.20 -11.62
N LEU A 307 -5.29 -12.04 -10.33
CA LEU A 307 -4.24 -12.80 -9.68
C LEU A 307 -4.82 -14.11 -9.12
N ARG A 308 -4.26 -15.24 -9.56
CA ARG A 308 -4.65 -16.58 -9.11
C ARG A 308 -3.46 -17.33 -8.51
N SER A 309 -3.68 -18.11 -7.46
CA SER A 309 -2.72 -19.08 -6.94
C SER A 309 -2.76 -20.36 -7.75
N GLU A 310 -1.61 -20.94 -8.07
CA GLU A 310 -1.49 -22.34 -8.55
C GLU A 310 -2.40 -22.72 -9.74
N LEU A 311 -2.56 -21.78 -10.68
CA LEU A 311 -3.34 -22.01 -11.89
C LEU A 311 -2.67 -23.06 -12.79
N ARG A 312 -3.30 -24.22 -12.96
CA ARG A 312 -2.82 -25.26 -13.86
C ARG A 312 -3.05 -24.89 -15.32
N ARG A 313 -2.00 -25.00 -16.14
CA ARG A 313 -2.06 -24.86 -17.60
C ARG A 313 -1.45 -26.05 -18.32
N PRO A 314 -1.89 -26.36 -19.56
CA PRO A 314 -1.21 -27.35 -20.39
C PRO A 314 0.25 -26.99 -20.57
N LEU A 315 1.13 -27.98 -20.47
CA LEU A 315 2.54 -27.82 -20.81
C LEU A 315 2.68 -27.69 -22.33
N VAL A 316 3.34 -26.63 -22.80
CA VAL A 316 3.70 -26.47 -24.22
C VAL A 316 5.17 -26.86 -24.41
N GLY A 317 5.42 -27.82 -25.30
CA GLY A 317 6.76 -28.32 -25.60
C GLY A 317 7.24 -29.44 -24.68
N LYS A 318 8.56 -29.74 -24.71
CA LYS A 318 9.17 -30.77 -23.86
C LYS A 318 9.54 -30.16 -22.52
N SER A 319 8.98 -30.67 -21.41
CA SER A 319 9.36 -30.22 -20.07
C SER A 319 10.82 -30.54 -19.75
N ALA A 320 11.51 -29.58 -19.16
CA ALA A 320 12.82 -29.77 -18.57
C ALA A 320 12.78 -30.47 -17.19
N ALA A 321 11.61 -30.47 -16.52
CA ALA A 321 11.42 -30.92 -15.14
C ALA A 321 10.62 -32.23 -14.99
N LYS A 322 10.55 -33.07 -16.03
CA LYS A 322 9.76 -34.33 -16.09
C LYS A 322 8.24 -34.13 -15.99
N ARG A 323 7.71 -32.91 -16.11
CA ARG A 323 6.25 -32.67 -16.14
C ARG A 323 5.69 -33.27 -17.43
N LYS A 324 4.58 -34.02 -17.33
CA LYS A 324 4.02 -34.76 -18.47
C LYS A 324 2.86 -34.04 -19.17
N THR A 325 1.99 -33.38 -18.41
CA THR A 325 0.70 -32.89 -18.93
C THR A 325 0.47 -31.40 -18.69
N GLY A 326 0.99 -30.86 -17.59
CA GLY A 326 0.72 -29.49 -17.20
C GLY A 326 1.83 -28.85 -16.38
N ILE A 327 1.70 -27.54 -16.25
CA ILE A 327 2.49 -26.68 -15.39
C ILE A 327 1.58 -26.02 -14.35
N GLN A 328 2.14 -25.68 -13.20
CA GLN A 328 1.41 -25.08 -12.08
C GLN A 328 2.36 -24.12 -11.36
N PRO A 329 2.48 -22.86 -11.81
CA PRO A 329 3.23 -21.84 -11.09
C PRO A 329 2.51 -21.40 -9.83
N ASP A 330 3.24 -20.95 -8.80
CA ASP A 330 2.64 -20.48 -7.54
C ASP A 330 1.63 -19.34 -7.76
N PHE A 331 1.92 -18.39 -8.66
CA PHE A 331 0.99 -17.33 -9.05
C PHE A 331 0.92 -17.12 -10.56
N THR A 332 -0.27 -16.83 -11.06
CA THR A 332 -0.51 -16.34 -12.43
C THR A 332 -1.44 -15.14 -12.38
N MET A 333 -1.04 -14.03 -13.00
CA MET A 333 -1.89 -12.89 -13.27
C MET A 333 -2.40 -12.97 -14.72
N LEU A 334 -3.72 -13.14 -14.88
CA LEU A 334 -4.39 -13.17 -16.17
C LEU A 334 -4.74 -11.75 -16.64
N ASN A 335 -4.73 -11.50 -17.94
CA ASN A 335 -5.28 -10.29 -18.57
C ASN A 335 -6.63 -10.64 -19.20
N GLY A 336 -7.72 -10.41 -18.46
CA GLY A 336 -9.09 -10.75 -18.82
C GLY A 336 -9.80 -11.61 -17.76
N ASN A 337 -11.10 -11.81 -17.96
CA ASN A 337 -11.99 -12.47 -16.98
C ASN A 337 -12.11 -13.99 -17.18
N ASP A 338 -11.81 -14.51 -18.36
CA ASP A 338 -12.00 -15.92 -18.67
C ASP A 338 -10.74 -16.71 -18.31
N VAL A 339 -10.82 -17.48 -17.22
CA VAL A 339 -9.72 -18.32 -16.76
C VAL A 339 -9.22 -19.29 -17.84
N ALA A 340 -10.09 -19.79 -18.71
CA ALA A 340 -9.69 -20.74 -19.74
C ALA A 340 -8.91 -20.06 -20.87
N THR A 341 -9.35 -18.88 -21.33
CA THR A 341 -8.84 -18.27 -22.56
C THR A 341 -7.96 -17.04 -22.35
N SER A 342 -8.08 -16.35 -21.21
CA SER A 342 -7.31 -15.13 -20.95
C SER A 342 -5.81 -15.42 -20.89
N PRO A 343 -4.99 -14.65 -21.62
CA PRO A 343 -3.54 -14.82 -21.59
C PRO A 343 -3.00 -14.45 -20.20
N ALA A 344 -1.89 -15.09 -19.83
CA ALA A 344 -1.14 -14.66 -18.66
C ALA A 344 -0.31 -13.42 -19.00
N HIS A 345 -0.33 -12.44 -18.10
CA HIS A 345 0.52 -11.26 -18.13
C HIS A 345 1.78 -11.45 -17.28
N LEU A 346 1.62 -12.04 -16.10
CA LEU A 346 2.71 -12.30 -15.15
C LEU A 346 2.57 -13.71 -14.57
N VAL A 347 3.68 -14.42 -14.47
CA VAL A 347 3.81 -15.72 -13.82
C VAL A 347 4.92 -15.60 -12.76
N VAL A 348 4.62 -15.99 -11.53
CA VAL A 348 5.61 -15.97 -10.44
C VAL A 348 5.72 -17.36 -9.82
N GLU A 349 6.95 -17.87 -9.77
CA GLU A 349 7.31 -19.11 -9.07
C GLU A 349 8.07 -18.79 -7.79
N CYS A 350 7.68 -19.43 -6.69
CA CYS A 350 8.31 -19.31 -5.40
C CYS A 350 9.15 -20.57 -5.10
N LYS A 351 10.41 -20.38 -4.71
CA LYS A 351 11.31 -21.45 -4.28
C LYS A 351 11.99 -21.08 -2.97
N GLN A 352 12.36 -22.11 -2.21
CA GLN A 352 12.97 -21.93 -0.89
C GLN A 352 14.20 -22.82 -0.72
N TYR A 353 14.95 -23.01 -1.80
CA TYR A 353 16.18 -23.77 -1.70
C TYR A 353 17.23 -22.97 -0.96
N ALA A 354 17.80 -23.56 0.09
CA ALA A 354 18.93 -23.00 0.82
C ALA A 354 20.18 -22.87 -0.05
N SER A 355 20.30 -23.67 -1.12
CA SER A 355 21.40 -23.64 -2.07
C SER A 355 20.91 -23.54 -3.52
N TYR A 356 21.76 -22.99 -4.39
CA TYR A 356 21.42 -22.78 -5.79
C TYR A 356 21.20 -24.09 -6.56
N SER A 357 20.00 -24.30 -7.11
CA SER A 357 19.66 -25.46 -7.95
C SER A 357 19.44 -25.07 -9.42
N LYS A 358 20.54 -24.97 -10.20
CA LYS A 358 20.50 -24.56 -11.63
C LYS A 358 19.47 -25.34 -12.44
N ARG A 359 19.42 -26.66 -12.28
CA ARG A 359 18.53 -27.55 -13.04
C ARG A 359 17.06 -27.25 -12.75
N ASN A 360 16.69 -27.12 -11.47
CA ASN A 360 15.30 -26.90 -11.08
C ASN A 360 14.84 -25.49 -11.48
N PHE A 361 15.69 -24.47 -11.28
CA PHE A 361 15.36 -23.10 -11.64
C PHE A 361 15.22 -22.92 -13.14
N ARG A 362 16.19 -23.38 -13.93
CA ARG A 362 16.11 -23.30 -15.40
C ARG A 362 14.94 -24.12 -15.93
N GLY A 363 14.67 -25.28 -15.33
CA GLY A 363 13.55 -26.12 -15.72
C GLY A 363 12.20 -25.43 -15.52
N ALA A 364 11.98 -24.83 -14.34
CA ALA A 364 10.77 -24.07 -14.05
C ALA A 364 10.61 -22.87 -15.01
N LEU A 365 11.64 -22.03 -15.12
CA LEU A 365 11.62 -20.85 -16.00
C LEU A 365 11.35 -21.22 -17.46
N SER A 366 11.97 -22.29 -17.97
CA SER A 366 11.75 -22.77 -19.34
C SER A 366 10.34 -23.31 -19.54
N ASP A 367 9.84 -24.15 -18.62
CA ASP A 367 8.51 -24.75 -18.74
C ASP A 367 7.42 -23.65 -18.73
N TYR A 368 7.57 -22.66 -17.85
CA TYR A 368 6.63 -21.53 -17.76
C TYR A 368 6.73 -20.58 -18.94
N SER A 369 7.93 -20.21 -19.39
CA SER A 369 8.08 -19.30 -20.54
C SER A 369 7.64 -19.94 -21.86
N CYS A 370 7.73 -21.27 -22.02
CA CYS A 370 7.18 -21.95 -23.18
C CYS A 370 5.65 -22.02 -23.16
N SER A 371 5.06 -22.21 -21.98
CA SER A 371 3.60 -22.40 -21.84
C SER A 371 2.83 -21.08 -21.71
N HIS A 372 3.47 -20.02 -21.23
CA HIS A 372 2.91 -18.67 -21.13
C HIS A 372 3.69 -17.71 -22.04
N THR A 373 3.40 -17.78 -23.33
CA THR A 373 4.18 -17.09 -24.38
C THR A 373 4.15 -15.56 -24.28
N THR A 374 3.10 -15.00 -23.68
CA THR A 374 2.92 -13.55 -23.51
C THR A 374 3.32 -13.02 -22.14
N ALA A 375 3.58 -13.90 -21.17
CA ALA A 375 3.78 -13.49 -19.79
C ALA A 375 5.24 -13.15 -19.50
N ASP A 376 5.43 -12.20 -18.59
CA ASP A 376 6.66 -12.13 -17.80
C ASP A 376 6.71 -13.32 -16.84
N VAL A 377 7.87 -13.99 -16.76
CA VAL A 377 8.07 -15.15 -15.90
C VAL A 377 9.17 -14.84 -14.89
N LEU A 378 8.78 -14.70 -13.63
CA LEU A 378 9.69 -14.40 -12.53
C LEU A 378 9.80 -15.60 -11.60
N LEU A 379 11.01 -15.89 -11.13
CA LEU A 379 11.25 -16.85 -10.05
C LEU A 379 11.85 -16.15 -8.84
N ALA A 380 11.17 -16.21 -7.71
CA ALA A 380 11.65 -15.73 -6.41
C ALA A 380 12.16 -16.92 -5.59
N ASN A 381 13.46 -16.95 -5.30
CA ASN A 381 14.04 -17.94 -4.39
C ASN A 381 14.47 -17.28 -3.07
N TYR A 382 14.09 -17.90 -1.95
CA TYR A 382 14.51 -17.46 -0.62
C TYR A 382 16.04 -17.52 -0.48
N GLY A 383 16.68 -18.62 -0.88
CA GLY A 383 18.14 -18.72 -0.85
C GLY A 383 18.83 -18.12 -2.08
N PRO A 384 20.15 -18.28 -2.22
CA PRO A 384 20.92 -17.67 -3.30
C PRO A 384 20.56 -18.20 -4.69
N MET A 385 20.68 -17.33 -5.70
CA MET A 385 20.49 -17.66 -7.10
C MET A 385 21.53 -16.94 -7.97
N ARG A 386 22.02 -17.62 -9.02
CA ARG A 386 22.94 -17.01 -9.99
C ARG A 386 22.16 -16.51 -11.21
N SER A 387 22.50 -15.32 -11.70
CA SER A 387 21.89 -14.67 -12.89
C SER A 387 21.84 -15.56 -14.13
N SER A 388 22.78 -16.51 -14.28
CA SER A 388 22.86 -17.46 -15.40
C SER A 388 21.64 -18.38 -15.60
N ALA A 389 20.73 -18.51 -14.62
CA ALA A 389 19.62 -19.45 -14.71
C ALA A 389 18.62 -19.10 -15.82
N ALA A 390 18.36 -17.80 -16.01
CA ALA A 390 17.37 -17.28 -16.95
C ALA A 390 17.95 -16.87 -18.32
N HIS A 391 19.28 -16.92 -18.47
CA HIS A 391 19.97 -16.49 -19.68
C HIS A 391 19.42 -17.18 -20.94
N GLY A 392 19.03 -16.36 -21.91
CA GLY A 392 18.53 -16.78 -23.22
C GLY A 392 17.07 -17.27 -23.25
N LEU A 393 16.28 -17.09 -22.19
CA LEU A 393 14.86 -17.49 -22.16
C LEU A 393 13.90 -16.31 -22.40
N GLY A 394 14.32 -15.07 -22.16
CA GLY A 394 13.52 -13.86 -22.34
C GLY A 394 13.66 -13.24 -23.73
N SER A 395 12.91 -12.16 -23.96
CA SER A 395 12.98 -11.30 -25.15
C SER A 395 12.73 -9.85 -24.74
N GLU A 396 12.91 -8.88 -25.65
CA GLU A 396 12.57 -7.48 -25.33
C GLU A 396 11.09 -7.29 -24.95
N ALA A 397 10.20 -8.11 -25.48
CA ALA A 397 8.76 -8.03 -25.22
C ALA A 397 8.34 -8.69 -23.88
N ARG A 398 9.19 -9.54 -23.27
CA ARG A 398 8.86 -10.25 -22.03
C ARG A 398 10.10 -10.65 -21.23
N ALA A 399 10.05 -10.41 -19.93
CA ALA A 399 11.09 -10.80 -18.99
C ALA A 399 10.97 -12.28 -18.62
N VAL A 400 12.11 -12.99 -18.60
CA VAL A 400 12.22 -14.28 -17.94
C VAL A 400 13.42 -14.16 -17.01
N GLU A 401 13.15 -14.10 -15.71
CA GLU A 401 14.15 -13.71 -14.71
C GLU A 401 14.04 -14.57 -13.46
N GLY A 402 15.16 -14.75 -12.77
CA GLY A 402 15.19 -15.45 -11.50
C GLY A 402 16.06 -14.70 -10.51
N HIS A 403 15.50 -14.50 -9.32
CA HIS A 403 16.05 -13.69 -8.26
C HIS A 403 16.25 -14.58 -7.02
N GLY A 404 17.45 -14.52 -6.44
CA GLY A 404 17.78 -15.22 -5.19
C GLY A 404 17.89 -14.24 -4.05
N LEU A 405 17.87 -14.73 -2.81
CA LEU A 405 17.84 -13.89 -1.62
C LEU A 405 16.64 -12.92 -1.67
N VAL A 406 15.51 -13.42 -2.17
CA VAL A 406 14.24 -12.69 -2.18
C VAL A 406 13.55 -12.97 -0.85
N HIS A 407 13.92 -12.20 0.16
CA HIS A 407 13.30 -12.16 1.48
C HIS A 407 13.55 -10.77 2.07
N PRO A 408 12.90 -10.39 3.19
CA PRO A 408 13.21 -9.12 3.84
C PRO A 408 14.70 -9.04 4.18
N GLN A 409 15.33 -7.90 3.86
CA GLN A 409 16.77 -7.65 3.99
C GLN A 409 17.67 -8.46 3.03
N GLY A 410 17.12 -9.32 2.18
CA GLY A 410 17.89 -10.02 1.15
C GLY A 410 18.23 -9.10 -0.01
N GLU A 411 19.44 -9.23 -0.55
CA GLU A 411 19.96 -8.36 -1.62
C GLU A 411 19.15 -8.45 -2.94
N GLY A 412 18.46 -9.57 -3.17
CA GLY A 412 17.66 -9.78 -4.38
C GLY A 412 16.25 -9.20 -4.32
N LEU A 413 15.77 -8.76 -3.15
CA LEU A 413 14.40 -8.25 -3.01
C LEU A 413 14.15 -7.02 -3.88
N ALA A 414 15.08 -6.05 -3.87
CA ALA A 414 14.93 -4.82 -4.65
C ALA A 414 14.90 -5.09 -6.16
N ALA A 415 15.73 -6.02 -6.64
CA ALA A 415 15.74 -6.43 -8.04
C ALA A 415 14.44 -7.15 -8.44
N PHE A 416 13.91 -8.01 -7.56
CA PHE A 416 12.63 -8.68 -7.79
C PHE A 416 11.46 -7.68 -7.81
N ASP A 417 11.41 -6.73 -6.86
CA ASP A 417 10.41 -5.67 -6.85
C ASP A 417 10.48 -4.80 -8.12
N ALA A 418 11.69 -4.48 -8.61
CA ALA A 418 11.88 -3.74 -9.85
C ALA A 418 11.38 -4.53 -11.08
N ALA A 419 11.60 -5.84 -11.12
CA ALA A 419 11.07 -6.71 -12.17
C ALA A 419 9.53 -6.75 -12.16
N LEU A 420 8.93 -6.87 -10.96
CA LEU A 420 7.48 -6.78 -10.78
C LEU A 420 6.93 -5.43 -11.26
N LYS A 421 7.53 -4.32 -10.85
CA LYS A 421 7.14 -2.97 -11.28
C LYS A 421 7.23 -2.82 -12.80
N THR A 422 8.29 -3.34 -13.41
CA THR A 422 8.45 -3.33 -14.88
C THR A 422 7.33 -4.12 -15.58
N SER A 423 6.91 -5.25 -15.00
CA SER A 423 5.77 -6.02 -15.49
C SER A 423 4.46 -5.21 -15.42
N PHE A 424 4.22 -4.50 -14.32
CA PHE A 424 3.06 -3.62 -14.20
C PHE A 424 3.09 -2.43 -15.18
N THR A 425 4.26 -1.83 -15.43
CA THR A 425 4.40 -0.81 -16.47
C THR A 425 4.05 -1.34 -17.87
N ARG A 426 4.35 -2.61 -18.17
CA ARG A 426 3.86 -3.25 -19.41
C ARG A 426 2.34 -3.45 -19.39
N ALA A 427 1.76 -3.80 -18.26
CA ALA A 427 0.30 -3.91 -18.12
C ALA A 427 -0.40 -2.55 -18.32
N GLU A 428 0.16 -1.45 -17.82
CA GLU A 428 -0.35 -0.09 -18.09
C GLU A 428 -0.34 0.25 -19.57
N LYS A 429 0.69 -0.18 -20.33
CA LYS A 429 0.71 -0.01 -21.79
C LYS A 429 -0.40 -0.79 -22.48
N ILE A 430 -0.73 -1.99 -22.00
CA ILE A 430 -1.87 -2.77 -22.51
C ILE A 430 -3.19 -2.03 -22.25
N VAL A 431 -3.35 -1.43 -21.08
CA VAL A 431 -4.54 -0.62 -20.74
C VAL A 431 -4.65 0.56 -21.71
N ALA A 432 -3.57 1.32 -21.88
CA ALA A 432 -3.53 2.47 -22.80
C ALA A 432 -3.86 2.07 -24.25
N GLN A 433 -3.31 0.95 -24.74
CA GLN A 433 -3.63 0.44 -26.07
C GLN A 433 -5.10 0.09 -26.23
N LYS A 434 -5.71 -0.57 -25.24
CA LYS A 434 -7.14 -0.91 -25.28
C LYS A 434 -8.05 0.32 -25.29
N ILE A 435 -7.67 1.37 -24.56
CA ILE A 435 -8.36 2.66 -24.57
C ILE A 435 -8.30 3.26 -25.98
N GLU A 436 -7.11 3.33 -26.57
CA GLU A 436 -6.92 3.84 -27.93
C GLU A 436 -7.71 3.04 -28.98
N GLU A 437 -7.70 1.70 -28.89
CA GLU A 437 -8.48 0.81 -29.77
C GLU A 437 -9.99 1.07 -29.64
N LYS A 438 -10.50 1.22 -28.41
CA LYS A 438 -11.92 1.51 -28.16
C LYS A 438 -12.31 2.90 -28.64
N GLU A 439 -11.45 3.90 -28.44
CA GLU A 439 -11.67 5.25 -28.98
C GLU A 439 -11.66 5.25 -30.51
N ALA A 440 -10.76 4.50 -31.14
CA ALA A 440 -10.71 4.35 -32.59
C ALA A 440 -11.95 3.64 -33.14
N GLU A 441 -12.41 2.58 -32.46
CA GLU A 441 -13.66 1.89 -32.80
C GLU A 441 -14.86 2.82 -32.68
N PHE A 442 -14.93 3.60 -31.61
CA PHE A 442 -15.98 4.59 -31.40
C PHE A 442 -15.98 5.67 -32.49
N ARG A 443 -14.81 6.20 -32.86
CA ARG A 443 -14.65 7.13 -33.99
C ARG A 443 -15.15 6.51 -35.29
N ARG A 444 -14.78 5.26 -35.58
CA ARG A 444 -15.22 4.53 -36.78
C ARG A 444 -16.75 4.38 -36.82
N ILE A 445 -17.38 4.04 -35.70
CA ILE A 445 -18.85 3.92 -35.61
C ILE A 445 -19.52 5.26 -35.91
N ILE A 446 -18.97 6.37 -35.40
CA ILE A 446 -19.48 7.72 -35.69
C ILE A 446 -19.35 8.04 -37.19
N GLU A 447 -18.19 7.75 -37.80
CA GLU A 447 -17.95 7.99 -39.23
C GLU A 447 -18.84 7.12 -40.14
N GLU A 448 -19.04 5.85 -39.79
CA GLU A 448 -19.95 4.93 -40.49
C GLU A 448 -21.41 5.41 -40.38
N ALA A 449 -21.85 5.86 -39.19
CA ALA A 449 -23.19 6.41 -38.97
C ALA A 449 -23.42 7.71 -39.75
N ALA A 450 -22.40 8.58 -39.83
CA ALA A 450 -22.44 9.80 -40.63
C ALA A 450 -22.50 9.49 -42.14
N SER A 451 -21.77 8.46 -42.60
CA SER A 451 -21.72 8.04 -44.00
C SER A 451 -22.99 7.33 -44.48
N ALA A 452 -23.70 6.63 -43.57
CA ALA A 452 -24.92 5.89 -43.87
C ALA A 452 -26.17 6.78 -44.07
N GLY A 453 -26.04 8.12 -44.03
CA GLY A 453 -27.14 9.06 -44.27
C GLY A 453 -28.22 9.09 -43.18
N SER A 454 -28.11 8.26 -42.14
CA SER A 454 -29.09 8.17 -41.04
C SER A 454 -28.83 9.18 -39.92
N VAL A 455 -27.66 9.84 -39.89
CA VAL A 455 -27.36 10.91 -38.94
C VAL A 455 -26.66 12.06 -39.64
N THR A 456 -27.34 13.18 -39.82
CA THR A 456 -26.71 14.43 -40.23
C THR A 456 -25.91 15.01 -39.06
N VAL A 457 -24.67 14.53 -38.86
CA VAL A 457 -23.72 15.22 -38.00
C VAL A 457 -23.20 16.43 -38.78
N THR A 458 -23.86 17.57 -38.63
CA THR A 458 -23.36 18.84 -39.18
C THR A 458 -22.05 19.21 -38.49
N SER A 459 -20.93 18.87 -39.13
CA SER A 459 -19.60 19.40 -38.82
C SER A 459 -19.49 20.84 -39.35
N ALA A 460 -20.16 21.78 -38.69
CA ALA A 460 -19.85 23.20 -38.85
C ALA A 460 -18.54 23.51 -38.10
N PRO A 461 -17.72 24.48 -38.56
CA PRO A 461 -16.46 24.83 -37.92
C PRO A 461 -16.71 25.24 -36.46
N LEU A 462 -15.96 24.63 -35.54
CA LEU A 462 -16.00 24.83 -34.09
C LEU A 462 -15.53 26.26 -33.73
N ALA A 463 -16.40 27.24 -33.95
CA ALA A 463 -16.22 28.64 -33.59
C ALA A 463 -17.56 29.28 -33.19
N ALA A 464 -18.30 28.60 -32.31
CA ALA A 464 -19.38 29.17 -31.52
C ALA A 464 -19.64 28.18 -30.36
N ALA A 465 -19.76 28.70 -29.14
CA ALA A 465 -19.93 27.97 -27.87
C ALA A 465 -20.56 26.58 -28.01
N ASP A 466 -19.86 25.53 -27.56
CA ASP A 466 -20.46 24.20 -27.39
C ASP A 466 -21.78 24.36 -26.63
N PRO A 467 -22.90 23.83 -27.14
CA PRO A 467 -24.17 23.97 -26.46
C PRO A 467 -24.10 23.18 -25.15
N ILE A 468 -23.95 23.90 -24.04
CA ILE A 468 -24.13 23.36 -22.70
C ILE A 468 -25.51 22.70 -22.65
N LEU A 469 -25.54 21.37 -22.52
CA LEU A 469 -26.79 20.61 -22.49
C LEU A 469 -27.47 20.72 -21.14
N ALA A 470 -26.67 20.72 -20.08
CA ALA A 470 -27.11 20.94 -18.71
C ALA A 470 -25.97 21.41 -17.82
N SER A 471 -26.31 21.94 -16.66
CA SER A 471 -25.35 22.18 -15.60
C SER A 471 -25.95 21.91 -14.22
N VAL A 472 -25.08 21.53 -13.29
CA VAL A 472 -25.36 21.40 -11.86
C VAL A 472 -24.45 22.38 -11.15
N SER A 473 -25.03 23.42 -10.54
CA SER A 473 -24.26 24.44 -9.83
C SER A 473 -24.56 24.41 -8.32
N LEU A 474 -23.53 24.26 -7.50
CA LEU A 474 -23.59 24.43 -6.05
C LEU A 474 -23.24 25.89 -5.70
N VAL A 475 -24.03 26.52 -4.83
CA VAL A 475 -23.80 27.89 -4.37
C VAL A 475 -24.04 28.01 -2.86
N TRP A 476 -23.13 28.69 -2.16
CA TRP A 476 -23.23 28.98 -0.73
C TRP A 476 -22.61 30.34 -0.38
N ALA A 477 -23.09 30.99 0.68
CA ALA A 477 -22.71 32.38 0.99
C ALA A 477 -21.58 32.52 2.01
N ASP A 478 -21.35 31.50 2.85
CA ASP A 478 -20.45 31.57 4.00
C ASP A 478 -20.06 30.15 4.48
N GLY A 479 -19.14 30.03 5.44
CA GLY A 479 -18.73 28.72 5.97
C GLY A 479 -17.49 28.12 5.28
N GLY A 480 -17.34 26.81 5.45
CA GLY A 480 -16.18 26.04 5.00
C GLY A 480 -16.17 25.70 3.51
N ASP A 481 -15.37 24.70 3.21
CA ASP A 481 -15.13 24.15 1.88
C ASP A 481 -16.22 23.11 1.55
N LEU A 482 -17.07 23.41 0.57
CA LEU A 482 -18.13 22.51 0.12
C LEU A 482 -17.79 21.96 -1.26
N ASP A 483 -17.69 20.63 -1.36
CA ASP A 483 -17.41 19.92 -2.60
C ASP A 483 -18.72 19.47 -3.29
N LEU A 484 -18.87 19.77 -4.57
CA LEU A 484 -19.89 19.21 -5.46
C LEU A 484 -19.41 17.87 -6.03
N HIS A 485 -20.15 16.81 -5.72
CA HIS A 485 -19.93 15.47 -6.25
C HIS A 485 -21.06 15.09 -7.22
N VAL A 486 -20.70 14.76 -8.45
CA VAL A 486 -21.64 14.26 -9.46
C VAL A 486 -21.25 12.86 -9.88
N PHE A 487 -22.06 11.88 -9.48
CA PHE A 487 -21.90 10.47 -9.85
C PHE A 487 -22.71 10.17 -11.10
N LEU A 488 -22.05 9.59 -12.10
CA LEU A 488 -22.64 9.22 -13.37
C LEU A 488 -22.55 7.70 -13.51
N ASP A 489 -23.67 7.02 -13.65
CA ASP A 489 -23.70 5.58 -13.96
C ASP A 489 -23.95 5.41 -15.46
N THR A 490 -22.89 5.44 -16.26
CA THR A 490 -23.00 5.38 -17.73
C THR A 490 -22.87 3.93 -18.23
N LYS A 491 -23.35 3.65 -19.45
CA LYS A 491 -23.11 2.34 -20.11
C LYS A 491 -21.63 1.96 -20.25
N ILE A 492 -20.72 2.94 -20.24
CA ILE A 492 -19.27 2.74 -20.37
C ILE A 492 -18.63 2.50 -18.98
N GLY A 493 -19.35 2.83 -17.90
CA GLY A 493 -18.90 2.65 -16.52
C GLY A 493 -19.42 3.76 -15.60
N ALA A 494 -19.31 3.51 -14.29
CA ALA A 494 -19.59 4.50 -13.27
C ALA A 494 -18.40 5.46 -13.10
N CYS A 495 -18.65 6.76 -13.04
CA CYS A 495 -17.62 7.76 -12.73
C CYS A 495 -18.15 8.84 -11.76
N GLU A 496 -17.22 9.54 -11.13
CA GLU A 496 -17.52 10.58 -10.13
C GLU A 496 -16.73 11.84 -10.50
N ILE A 497 -17.44 12.94 -10.72
CA ILE A 497 -16.86 14.26 -10.97
C ILE A 497 -16.80 15.04 -9.66
N LYS A 498 -15.61 15.53 -9.30
CA LYS A 498 -15.29 16.31 -8.09
C LYS A 498 -13.96 17.05 -8.23
N PHE A 499 -13.52 17.79 -7.21
CA PHE A 499 -12.31 18.64 -7.28
C PHE A 499 -11.04 17.92 -7.79
N ASN A 500 -10.81 16.66 -7.37
CA ASN A 500 -9.64 15.87 -7.79
C ASN A 500 -9.89 14.94 -8.98
N ASN A 501 -11.11 14.93 -9.52
CA ASN A 501 -11.46 14.27 -10.78
C ASN A 501 -12.45 15.15 -11.53
N ARG A 502 -11.93 16.17 -12.21
CA ARG A 502 -12.75 17.24 -12.78
C ARG A 502 -13.53 16.81 -14.03
N GLY A 503 -13.35 15.59 -14.54
CA GLY A 503 -13.95 15.17 -15.81
C GLY A 503 -13.40 15.91 -17.02
N LEU A 504 -13.96 15.62 -18.20
CA LEU A 504 -13.53 16.16 -19.49
C LEU A 504 -14.77 16.58 -20.30
N ALA A 505 -14.70 17.74 -20.95
CA ALA A 505 -15.81 18.25 -21.77
C ALA A 505 -15.94 17.50 -23.11
N ASN A 506 -14.80 17.13 -23.70
CA ASN A 506 -14.70 16.59 -25.07
C ASN A 506 -14.41 15.08 -25.13
N ALA A 507 -14.39 14.40 -24.00
CA ALA A 507 -14.20 12.96 -23.87
C ALA A 507 -15.05 12.45 -22.70
N HIS A 508 -15.28 11.12 -22.60
CA HIS A 508 -15.99 10.55 -21.46
C HIS A 508 -15.42 11.09 -20.13
N PRO A 509 -16.26 11.57 -19.20
CA PRO A 509 -17.72 11.43 -19.16
C PRO A 509 -18.54 12.55 -19.82
N PHE A 510 -17.92 13.38 -20.67
CA PHE A 510 -18.53 14.53 -21.34
C PHE A 510 -19.19 15.52 -20.38
N ALA A 511 -18.63 15.59 -19.18
CA ALA A 511 -19.00 16.51 -18.15
C ALA A 511 -17.76 16.92 -17.38
N CYS A 512 -17.67 18.21 -17.02
CA CYS A 512 -16.52 18.70 -16.27
C CYS A 512 -16.88 19.71 -15.19
N LEU A 513 -16.11 19.70 -14.10
CA LEU A 513 -16.15 20.67 -13.02
C LEU A 513 -15.35 21.92 -13.42
N ASP A 514 -16.03 23.05 -13.55
CA ASP A 514 -15.49 24.32 -14.07
C ASP A 514 -14.45 24.96 -13.13
N HIS A 515 -14.68 24.88 -11.82
CA HIS A 515 -13.83 25.42 -10.77
C HIS A 515 -14.17 24.74 -9.44
N ASP A 516 -13.17 24.66 -8.56
CA ASP A 516 -13.24 24.15 -7.19
C ASP A 516 -13.09 25.33 -6.21
N ALA A 517 -14.08 25.53 -5.33
CA ALA A 517 -14.17 26.70 -4.46
C ALA A 517 -13.98 26.31 -2.99
N THR A 518 -12.77 26.55 -2.47
CA THR A 518 -12.33 26.06 -1.15
C THR A 518 -12.82 26.85 0.08
N SER A 519 -13.69 27.86 -0.10
CA SER A 519 -14.28 28.63 1.01
C SER A 519 -15.51 29.44 0.58
N GLY A 520 -16.38 29.77 1.54
CA GLY A 520 -17.54 30.64 1.31
C GLY A 520 -17.21 32.14 1.27
N PRO A 521 -17.90 32.97 0.45
CA PRO A 521 -18.92 32.59 -0.53
C PRO A 521 -18.31 31.82 -1.71
N GLY A 522 -18.90 30.67 -2.03
CA GLY A 522 -18.36 29.74 -3.02
C GLY A 522 -19.41 29.31 -4.05
N GLN A 523 -18.92 28.94 -5.22
CA GLN A 523 -19.71 28.32 -6.27
C GLN A 523 -18.90 27.28 -7.02
N GLU A 524 -19.49 26.12 -7.21
CA GLU A 524 -18.97 25.04 -8.06
C GLU A 524 -19.98 24.71 -9.15
N THR A 525 -19.52 24.31 -10.32
CA THR A 525 -20.42 23.96 -11.44
C THR A 525 -19.87 22.81 -12.25
N VAL A 526 -20.68 21.75 -12.39
CA VAL A 526 -20.44 20.67 -13.35
C VAL A 526 -21.29 20.93 -14.59
N THR A 527 -20.63 21.04 -15.74
CA THR A 527 -21.23 21.31 -17.05
C THR A 527 -21.25 20.04 -17.89
N PHE A 528 -22.38 19.73 -18.52
CA PHE A 528 -22.59 18.56 -19.38
C PHE A 528 -22.57 18.99 -20.85
N HIS A 529 -21.71 18.36 -21.64
CA HIS A 529 -21.44 18.70 -23.04
C HIS A 529 -21.97 17.65 -24.02
N ALA A 530 -22.33 16.45 -23.55
CA ALA A 530 -23.01 15.43 -24.35
C ALA A 530 -24.15 14.75 -23.57
N PRO A 531 -25.17 14.18 -24.25
CA PRO A 531 -26.21 13.40 -23.58
C PRO A 531 -25.59 12.18 -22.90
N LEU A 532 -26.00 11.89 -21.66
CA LEU A 532 -25.58 10.68 -20.94
C LEU A 532 -26.69 9.65 -20.95
N GLN A 533 -26.30 8.37 -20.99
CA GLN A 533 -27.22 7.25 -20.84
C GLN A 533 -27.03 6.64 -19.46
N GLY A 534 -27.84 7.09 -18.50
CA GLY A 534 -27.91 6.56 -17.14
C GLY A 534 -28.20 7.62 -16.07
N PRO A 535 -28.46 7.21 -14.83
CA PRO A 535 -28.82 8.12 -13.76
C PRO A 535 -27.64 9.00 -13.32
N VAL A 536 -27.95 10.22 -12.91
CA VAL A 536 -27.01 11.21 -12.38
C VAL A 536 -27.34 11.47 -10.92
N ARG A 537 -26.47 11.04 -9.99
CA ARG A 537 -26.65 11.28 -8.56
C ARG A 537 -25.79 12.45 -8.12
N ILE A 538 -26.40 13.40 -7.40
CA ILE A 538 -25.74 14.63 -6.95
C ILE A 538 -25.63 14.61 -5.43
N GLU A 539 -24.41 14.84 -4.92
CA GLU A 539 -24.12 14.96 -3.50
C GLU A 539 -23.28 16.20 -3.23
N VAL A 540 -23.40 16.76 -2.02
CA VAL A 540 -22.56 17.85 -1.53
C VAL A 540 -21.88 17.42 -0.24
N HIS A 541 -20.56 17.55 -0.20
CA HIS A 541 -19.72 17.15 0.94
C HIS A 541 -19.15 18.39 1.62
N LEU A 542 -19.10 18.41 2.95
CA LEU A 542 -18.30 19.39 3.69
C LEU A 542 -16.89 18.83 3.80
N TYR A 543 -15.97 19.34 2.98
CA TYR A 543 -14.59 18.88 2.93
C TYR A 543 -13.80 19.36 4.15
N SER A 544 -13.96 20.63 4.51
CA SER A 544 -13.31 21.22 5.68
C SER A 544 -14.07 22.43 6.23
N GLY A 545 -13.85 22.76 7.50
CA GLY A 545 -14.52 23.87 8.18
C GLY A 545 -15.89 23.50 8.74
N GLU A 546 -16.82 24.45 8.71
CA GLU A 546 -18.19 24.29 9.22
C GLU A 546 -19.19 24.47 8.07
N TRP A 547 -20.36 23.83 8.19
CA TRP A 547 -21.44 24.08 7.23
C TRP A 547 -21.81 25.57 7.22
N PRO A 548 -22.18 26.13 6.05
CA PRO A 548 -22.65 27.50 5.92
C PRO A 548 -23.81 27.81 6.90
N SER A 549 -23.83 29.01 7.49
CA SER A 549 -24.96 29.45 8.32
C SER A 549 -26.21 29.70 7.48
N THR A 550 -26.01 30.02 6.19
CA THR A 550 -27.07 30.10 5.18
C THR A 550 -27.22 28.77 4.45
N GLN A 551 -28.44 28.32 4.17
CA GLN A 551 -28.63 27.02 3.51
C GLN A 551 -27.99 27.01 2.10
N PRO A 552 -27.01 26.12 1.82
CA PRO A 552 -26.47 25.98 0.49
C PRO A 552 -27.55 25.50 -0.48
N SER A 553 -27.36 25.79 -1.77
CA SER A 553 -28.33 25.44 -2.80
C SER A 553 -27.71 24.88 -4.06
N ILE A 554 -28.40 23.93 -4.68
CA ILE A 554 -28.09 23.38 -6.00
C ILE A 554 -29.03 24.03 -7.02
N VAL A 555 -28.45 24.50 -8.12
CA VAL A 555 -29.18 25.02 -9.28
C VAL A 555 -28.93 24.08 -10.45
N LEU A 556 -29.98 23.41 -10.90
CA LEU A 556 -29.99 22.55 -12.07
C LEU A 556 -30.46 23.37 -13.27
N LYS A 557 -29.71 23.38 -14.37
CA LYS A 557 -30.10 24.03 -15.63
C LYS A 557 -30.07 23.01 -16.77
N ARG A 558 -30.97 23.14 -17.73
CA ARG A 558 -30.94 22.39 -19.00
C ARG A 558 -31.03 23.35 -20.20
N ALA A 559 -30.53 22.90 -21.34
CA ALA A 559 -30.81 23.51 -22.63
C ALA A 559 -32.34 23.65 -22.84
N GLY A 560 -32.78 24.77 -23.41
CA GLY A 560 -34.21 25.11 -23.52
C GLY A 560 -34.78 25.91 -22.34
N GLY A 561 -33.95 26.35 -21.40
CA GLY A 561 -34.33 27.34 -20.37
C GLY A 561 -34.94 26.75 -19.10
N TRP A 562 -35.02 25.42 -18.96
CA TRP A 562 -35.45 24.79 -17.71
C TRP A 562 -34.42 25.05 -16.61
N THR A 563 -34.89 25.51 -15.45
CA THR A 563 -34.06 25.75 -14.26
C THR A 563 -34.82 25.29 -13.01
N ARG A 564 -34.15 24.55 -12.13
CA ARG A 564 -34.67 24.12 -10.83
C ARG A 564 -33.66 24.44 -9.74
N LYS A 565 -34.12 25.03 -8.63
CA LYS A 565 -33.30 25.29 -7.44
C LYS A 565 -33.73 24.38 -6.31
N ILE A 566 -32.77 23.74 -5.65
CA ILE A 566 -32.95 22.86 -4.50
C ILE A 566 -32.12 23.42 -3.35
N VAL A 567 -32.71 23.54 -2.16
CA VAL A 567 -32.06 24.12 -0.98
C VAL A 567 -31.89 23.03 0.07
N ARG A 568 -30.72 22.96 0.71
CA ARG A 568 -30.41 21.94 1.73
C ARG A 568 -31.37 22.04 2.91
N PRO A 569 -32.04 20.97 3.37
CA PRO A 569 -32.91 21.01 4.55
C PRO A 569 -32.13 21.38 5.84
N HIS A 570 -32.76 22.14 6.75
CA HIS A 570 -32.15 22.54 8.04
C HIS A 570 -31.88 21.35 9.00
N SER A 571 -32.47 20.18 8.76
CA SER A 571 -32.49 19.05 9.70
C SER A 571 -31.43 17.98 9.42
N GLU A 572 -30.54 18.16 8.43
CA GLU A 572 -29.54 17.15 8.07
C GLU A 572 -28.22 17.35 8.83
N THR A 573 -27.79 16.30 9.53
CA THR A 573 -26.52 16.20 10.29
C THR A 573 -25.28 16.19 9.37
N ASP A 574 -24.07 16.09 9.94
CA ASP A 574 -22.71 16.04 9.31
C ASP A 574 -22.46 14.96 8.24
N ARG A 575 -23.50 14.38 7.65
CA ARG A 575 -23.44 13.48 6.50
C ARG A 575 -23.38 14.31 5.21
N PRO A 576 -22.86 13.73 4.11
CA PRO A 576 -23.02 14.35 2.79
C PRO A 576 -24.51 14.59 2.50
N TRP A 577 -24.81 15.78 2.00
CA TRP A 577 -26.14 16.15 1.57
C TRP A 577 -26.41 15.47 0.22
N VAL A 578 -27.21 14.40 0.25
CA VAL A 578 -27.66 13.71 -0.97
C VAL A 578 -28.81 14.51 -1.56
N VAL A 579 -28.56 15.20 -2.67
CA VAL A 579 -29.48 16.20 -3.22
C VAL A 579 -30.63 15.50 -3.93
N GLU A 580 -30.31 14.72 -4.98
CA GLU A 580 -31.27 13.97 -5.79
C GLU A 580 -30.52 12.96 -6.68
N THR A 581 -31.24 11.95 -7.16
CA THR A 581 -30.81 11.15 -8.32
C THR A 581 -31.73 11.50 -9.49
N LEU A 582 -31.13 12.02 -10.55
CA LEU A 582 -31.82 12.41 -11.77
C LEU A 582 -31.81 11.22 -12.72
N ASP A 583 -32.97 10.89 -13.27
CA ASP A 583 -33.10 9.79 -14.23
C ASP A 583 -32.38 10.10 -15.55
N ALA A 584 -32.17 9.07 -16.38
CA ALA A 584 -31.44 9.17 -17.64
C ALA A 584 -32.09 10.11 -18.67
N ASP A 585 -33.37 10.44 -18.50
CA ASP A 585 -34.13 11.39 -19.32
C ASP A 585 -33.92 12.86 -18.88
N TRP A 586 -33.15 13.09 -17.81
CA TRP A 586 -32.85 14.43 -17.33
C TRP A 586 -31.96 15.20 -18.32
N LEU A 587 -31.00 14.53 -18.95
CA LEU A 587 -30.30 15.13 -20.07
C LEU A 587 -31.19 15.00 -21.30
N PRO A 588 -31.33 16.06 -22.13
CA PRO A 588 -32.09 15.94 -23.37
C PRO A 588 -31.57 14.72 -24.12
N ILE A 589 -32.42 13.72 -24.30
CA ILE A 589 -32.16 12.68 -25.28
C ILE A 589 -32.11 13.46 -26.58
N GLY A 590 -30.90 13.70 -27.10
CA GLY A 590 -30.76 14.24 -28.43
C GLY A 590 -31.61 13.35 -29.31
N ALA A 591 -32.67 13.90 -29.89
CA ALA A 591 -33.38 13.23 -30.95
C ALA A 591 -32.35 13.07 -32.06
N PHE A 592 -31.66 11.94 -32.07
CA PHE A 592 -31.16 11.42 -33.33
C PHE A 592 -32.40 11.34 -34.21
N PRO A 593 -32.40 11.97 -35.40
CA PRO A 593 -33.51 11.86 -36.32
C PRO A 593 -33.62 10.39 -36.71
N MET A 594 -34.47 9.64 -36.00
CA MET A 594 -34.91 8.32 -36.44
C MET A 594 -35.79 8.56 -37.65
N ASP A 595 -35.30 8.09 -38.79
CA ASP A 595 -36.00 8.12 -40.07
C ASP A 595 -37.39 7.49 -39.91
N SER A 596 -38.43 8.25 -40.28
CA SER A 596 -39.84 7.83 -40.22
C SER A 596 -40.28 7.29 -41.58
N SER A 597 -39.57 6.27 -42.06
CA SER A 597 -39.87 5.62 -43.34
C SER A 597 -39.90 4.09 -43.22
N GLU A 598 -40.85 3.57 -42.44
CA GLU A 598 -41.52 2.29 -42.74
C GLU A 598 -43.02 2.40 -42.36
N GLU A 599 -43.81 2.86 -43.33
CA GLU A 599 -45.22 2.46 -43.54
C GLU A 599 -45.33 1.82 -44.93
#